data_AF-A0A5P8E8Y0-F1
#
_entry.id   AF-A0A5P8E8Y0-F1
#
_cell.length_a   1.000
_cell.length_b   1.000
_cell.length_c   1.000
_cell.angle_alpha   90.00
_cell.angle_beta   90.00
_cell.angle_gamma   90.00
#
_symmetry.space_group_name_H-M   'P 1'
#
loop_
_entity.id
_entity.type
_entity.pdbx_description
1 polymer ?
#
loop_
_entity_poly.entity_id
_entity_poly.type
_entity_poly.pdbx_seq_one_letter_code
_entity_poly.pdbx_strand_id
1 'polypeptide(L)'
;MKIKNVYLALFALLALFMSSCTDDLKYAKMIPDDAYFVMRLDVKQTVEKCGLQENSKVKKSLTDALKESDLSRDLRDRIEQIFDKPATSGLDLRKPVFLYASKDGSYEETAVVGALHSESDFADLINAFAKEVDSKKVKETSDGVSYVEAGGSYIVFDDDWFYCGDINENKDSEAFVADIAKKMDKNDAPSFADSEEFKKMGNSGGVMQILFNGKGLDKIVKEERIKQVDELLPKDVKLKDATYMFDLTLDNGEMAVTGEFLTTSSQWTEYLKKNDEKLGDVKGDLLKYISKDGLSVIANINGQHILDALKDAGLLEESGDNNEIYKLLPSVNGDLAINITDVKMQEQLPVMSAYVQTKDDAIVNLLAQITEGQAQKVGEQEYLIKQPGNGAAGAGAFNASFGYKNNISYIAMGESPTIFTQPANAYSMNDIKGKKLYVRLGFTALEKMANSDNSEDAEIVKKLAKICDYAELFYEGQGKYVLRLVTKDKAKTPAASLIDLAYDLYDAFNNRVRMYEPDYSSADTSNKEMDLN
;
A
#
# COMPACT_ATOMS: atom_id res chain seq x y z
N MET A 1 2.67 5.88 27.86
CA MET A 1 3.43 6.26 26.65
C MET A 1 4.76 5.49 26.48
N LYS A 2 5.37 4.91 27.54
CA LYS A 2 6.65 4.15 27.44
C LYS A 2 6.56 2.77 26.76
N ILE A 3 5.40 2.12 26.77
CA ILE A 3 5.20 0.73 26.29
C ILE A 3 5.07 0.62 24.76
N LYS A 4 4.40 1.60 24.12
CA LYS A 4 4.29 1.66 22.64
C LYS A 4 5.65 1.72 21.94
N ASN A 5 6.70 2.16 22.65
CA ASN A 5 8.05 2.29 22.11
C ASN A 5 8.84 0.96 22.13
N VAL A 6 8.44 -0.04 22.93
CA VAL A 6 9.14 -1.33 23.00
C VAL A 6 8.85 -2.16 21.75
N TYR A 7 7.59 -2.22 21.30
CA TYR A 7 7.24 -2.85 20.03
C TYR A 7 7.87 -2.16 18.82
N LEU A 8 7.95 -0.83 18.83
CA LEU A 8 8.66 -0.04 17.81
C LEU A 8 10.18 -0.29 17.83
N ALA A 9 10.78 -0.46 19.02
CA ALA A 9 12.19 -0.79 19.17
C ALA A 9 12.48 -2.25 18.76
N LEU A 10 11.58 -3.20 19.06
CA LEU A 10 11.67 -4.59 18.60
C LEU A 10 11.48 -4.68 17.07
N PHE A 11 10.54 -3.91 16.50
CA PHE A 11 10.36 -3.76 15.05
C PHE A 11 11.56 -3.11 14.36
N ALA A 12 12.20 -2.13 15.01
CA ALA A 12 13.45 -1.54 14.52
C ALA A 12 14.62 -2.53 14.60
N LEU A 13 14.63 -3.44 15.58
CA LEU A 13 15.63 -4.52 15.71
C LEU A 13 15.45 -5.66 14.71
N LEU A 14 14.22 -5.91 14.26
CA LEU A 14 13.87 -6.96 13.29
C LEU A 14 14.36 -6.68 11.86
N ALA A 15 15.12 -5.60 11.62
CA ALA A 15 15.53 -5.15 10.29
C ALA A 15 16.98 -5.52 9.92
N LEU A 16 17.51 -6.70 10.28
CA LEU A 16 18.92 -7.04 10.06
C LEU A 16 19.15 -8.56 9.81
N PHE A 17 20.21 -8.94 9.06
CA PHE A 17 20.45 -10.19 8.26
C PHE A 17 21.27 -11.34 8.90
N MET A 18 21.41 -12.62 8.43
CA MET A 18 21.93 -13.20 7.16
C MET A 18 21.68 -14.75 7.05
N SER A 19 21.43 -15.27 5.81
CA SER A 19 21.67 -16.65 5.21
C SER A 19 20.61 -17.80 5.21
N SER A 20 19.50 -17.75 4.45
CA SER A 20 18.48 -18.83 4.35
C SER A 20 18.96 -20.27 4.05
N CYS A 21 18.62 -21.20 4.96
CA CYS A 21 18.30 -22.61 4.65
C CYS A 21 16.94 -22.92 5.31
N THR A 22 15.98 -23.37 4.51
CA THR A 22 14.60 -23.67 4.92
C THR A 22 14.51 -25.06 5.56
N ASP A 23 14.65 -25.10 6.88
CA ASP A 23 14.14 -26.21 7.71
C ASP A 23 12.68 -25.91 8.15
N ASP A 24 11.97 -26.94 8.65
CA ASP A 24 10.61 -26.85 9.19
C ASP A 24 10.37 -25.58 10.02
N LEU A 25 9.42 -24.74 9.59
CA LEU A 25 9.01 -23.51 10.30
C LEU A 25 8.08 -23.86 11.47
N LYS A 26 8.57 -24.64 12.43
CA LYS A 26 7.77 -25.14 13.58
C LYS A 26 7.01 -24.00 14.28
N TYR A 27 7.67 -22.87 14.49
CA TYR A 27 7.11 -21.69 15.15
C TYR A 27 5.93 -21.05 14.39
N ALA A 28 5.82 -21.23 13.07
CA ALA A 28 4.67 -20.73 12.31
C ALA A 28 3.35 -21.43 12.74
N LYS A 29 3.45 -22.62 13.36
CA LYS A 29 2.29 -23.31 13.93
C LYS A 29 1.58 -22.50 15.02
N MET A 30 2.25 -21.53 15.65
CA MET A 30 1.62 -20.65 16.63
C MET A 30 0.51 -19.79 16.06
N ILE A 31 0.55 -19.50 14.77
CA ILE A 31 -0.43 -18.63 14.11
C ILE A 31 -1.79 -19.36 14.13
N PRO A 32 -2.80 -18.82 14.83
CA PRO A 32 -4.13 -19.41 14.87
C PRO A 32 -4.75 -19.50 13.47
N ASP A 33 -5.53 -20.55 13.18
CA ASP A 33 -6.16 -20.76 11.87
C ASP A 33 -7.17 -19.66 11.45
N ASP A 34 -7.60 -18.87 12.42
CA ASP A 34 -8.50 -17.74 12.32
C ASP A 34 -7.82 -16.38 12.53
N ALA A 35 -6.48 -16.32 12.53
CA ALA A 35 -5.77 -15.05 12.50
C ALA A 35 -6.25 -14.23 11.31
N TYR A 36 -6.73 -13.00 11.54
CA TYR A 36 -7.29 -12.13 10.51
C TYR A 36 -6.22 -11.40 9.70
N PHE A 37 -5.02 -11.27 10.28
CA PHE A 37 -3.84 -10.68 9.66
C PHE A 37 -2.63 -11.58 9.89
N VAL A 38 -1.87 -11.88 8.83
CA VAL A 38 -0.60 -12.58 8.92
C VAL A 38 0.39 -11.90 7.98
N MET A 39 1.51 -11.43 8.50
CA MET A 39 2.62 -10.88 7.73
C MET A 39 3.82 -11.79 7.84
N ARG A 40 4.36 -12.20 6.69
CA ARG A 40 5.66 -12.85 6.56
C ARG A 40 6.68 -11.81 6.14
N LEU A 41 7.77 -11.70 6.88
CA LEU A 41 8.91 -10.85 6.52
C LEU A 41 10.15 -11.71 6.31
N ASP A 42 10.65 -11.73 5.07
CA ASP A 42 12.01 -12.20 4.79
C ASP A 42 12.97 -11.07 5.18
N VAL A 43 13.33 -11.07 6.48
CA VAL A 43 14.20 -10.05 7.07
C VAL A 43 15.50 -9.97 6.29
N LYS A 44 16.10 -11.11 5.95
CA LYS A 44 17.34 -11.15 5.19
C LYS A 44 17.18 -10.43 3.85
N GLN A 45 16.26 -10.86 2.99
CA GLN A 45 16.14 -10.25 1.68
C GLN A 45 15.78 -8.76 1.76
N THR A 46 14.91 -8.39 2.71
CA THR A 46 14.46 -7.01 2.90
C THR A 46 15.64 -6.08 3.10
N VAL A 47 16.55 -6.41 4.01
CA VAL A 47 17.60 -5.47 4.37
C VAL A 47 18.64 -5.37 3.21
N GLU A 48 18.79 -6.43 2.39
CA GLU A 48 19.82 -6.61 1.34
C GLU A 48 19.42 -5.76 0.17
N LYS A 49 18.15 -5.94 -0.19
CA LYS A 49 17.50 -5.21 -1.25
C LYS A 49 17.29 -3.74 -0.86
N CYS A 50 17.05 -3.41 0.42
CA CYS A 50 16.96 -2.00 0.86
C CYS A 50 18.32 -1.31 1.04
N GLY A 51 19.44 -2.04 1.11
CA GLY A 51 20.78 -1.47 1.28
C GLY A 51 20.97 -0.77 2.63
N LEU A 52 20.33 -1.25 3.71
CA LEU A 52 20.30 -0.53 5.00
C LEU A 52 21.68 -0.41 5.65
N GLN A 53 22.47 -1.50 5.67
CA GLN A 53 23.77 -1.54 6.36
C GLN A 53 24.87 -0.72 5.68
N GLU A 54 24.85 -0.67 4.34
CA GLU A 54 25.83 0.05 3.53
C GLU A 54 25.53 1.56 3.46
N ASN A 55 24.33 1.98 3.89
CA ASN A 55 23.90 3.37 3.80
C ASN A 55 24.39 4.17 5.02
N SER A 56 25.29 5.12 4.75
CA SER A 56 25.88 5.98 5.79
C SER A 56 24.86 6.91 6.46
N LYS A 57 23.79 7.32 5.76
CA LYS A 57 22.71 8.14 6.32
C LYS A 57 21.86 7.31 7.29
N VAL A 58 21.51 6.07 6.93
CA VAL A 58 20.83 5.12 7.84
C VAL A 58 21.64 4.94 9.11
N LYS A 59 22.94 4.61 8.98
CA LYS A 59 23.82 4.41 10.14
C LYS A 59 23.91 5.66 11.01
N LYS A 60 24.06 6.83 10.39
CA LYS A 60 24.09 8.10 11.12
C LYS A 60 22.77 8.37 11.84
N SER A 61 21.64 8.24 11.16
CA SER A 61 20.30 8.46 11.74
C SER A 61 20.04 7.51 12.90
N LEU A 62 20.45 6.24 12.81
CA LEU A 62 20.37 5.29 13.92
C LEU A 62 21.21 5.77 15.11
N THR A 63 22.49 6.07 14.89
CA THR A 63 23.39 6.53 15.96
C THR A 63 22.91 7.84 16.61
N ASP A 64 22.39 8.79 15.82
CA ASP A 64 21.87 10.05 16.32
C ASP A 64 20.58 9.81 17.14
N ALA A 65 19.65 8.98 16.66
CA ALA A 65 18.46 8.60 17.41
C ALA A 65 18.79 7.88 18.73
N LEU A 66 19.80 6.99 18.73
CA LEU A 66 20.27 6.33 19.94
C LEU A 66 20.88 7.32 20.94
N LYS A 67 21.62 8.32 20.48
CA LYS A 67 22.17 9.40 21.33
C LYS A 67 21.07 10.26 21.96
N GLU A 68 20.03 10.58 21.20
CA GLU A 68 18.88 11.38 21.66
C GLU A 68 17.89 10.61 22.53
N SER A 69 17.91 9.27 22.48
CA SER A 69 17.05 8.44 23.32
C SER A 69 17.40 8.53 24.82
N ASP A 70 16.47 8.12 25.69
CA ASP A 70 16.71 7.98 27.14
C ASP A 70 17.28 6.59 27.52
N LEU A 71 17.63 5.74 26.54
CA LEU A 71 18.12 4.38 26.80
C LEU A 71 19.45 4.38 27.54
N SER A 72 19.78 3.35 28.32
CA SER A 72 21.13 3.22 28.87
C SER A 72 22.18 3.07 27.76
N ARG A 73 23.41 3.46 28.09
CA ARG A 73 24.55 3.31 27.19
C ARG A 73 24.78 1.85 26.77
N ASP A 74 24.60 0.91 27.71
CA ASP A 74 24.74 -0.53 27.47
C ASP A 74 23.78 -1.00 26.36
N LEU A 75 22.51 -0.61 26.45
CA LEU A 75 21.53 -0.96 25.42
C LEU A 75 21.81 -0.27 24.08
N ARG A 76 22.22 1.00 24.08
CA ARG A 76 22.59 1.71 22.84
C ARG A 76 23.75 1.02 22.12
N ASP A 77 24.84 0.74 22.86
CA ASP A 77 26.01 0.05 22.33
C ASP A 77 25.63 -1.33 21.77
N ARG A 78 24.68 -2.03 22.43
CA ARG A 78 24.15 -3.31 21.97
C ARG A 78 23.30 -3.19 20.70
N ILE A 79 22.47 -2.16 20.57
CA ILE A 79 21.70 -1.89 19.34
C ILE A 79 22.65 -1.57 18.18
N GLU A 80 23.66 -0.73 18.40
CA GLU A 80 24.68 -0.43 17.38
C GLU A 80 25.46 -1.70 16.98
N GLN A 81 25.83 -2.53 17.96
CA GLN A 81 26.49 -3.80 17.69
C GLN A 81 25.62 -4.73 16.85
N ILE A 82 24.32 -4.83 17.15
CA ILE A 82 23.39 -5.65 16.38
C ILE A 82 23.23 -5.10 14.96
N PHE A 83 23.18 -3.77 14.80
CA PHE A 83 23.16 -3.13 13.48
C PHE A 83 24.35 -3.53 12.61
N ASP A 84 25.55 -3.51 13.18
CA ASP A 84 26.78 -3.90 12.49
C ASP A 84 26.94 -5.43 12.38
N LYS A 85 26.44 -6.21 13.35
CA LYS A 85 26.60 -7.67 13.47
C LYS A 85 25.29 -8.35 13.93
N PRO A 86 24.33 -8.60 13.05
CA PRO A 86 22.98 -8.99 13.48
C PRO A 86 22.88 -10.37 14.13
N ALA A 87 23.81 -11.28 13.81
CA ALA A 87 23.94 -12.58 14.47
C ALA A 87 24.20 -12.46 15.99
N THR A 88 24.61 -11.30 16.52
CA THR A 88 24.73 -11.13 17.98
C THR A 88 23.39 -10.85 18.66
N SER A 89 22.28 -10.84 17.91
CA SER A 89 20.93 -10.76 18.47
C SER A 89 20.39 -12.10 18.97
N GLY A 90 20.95 -13.23 18.50
CA GLY A 90 20.42 -14.57 18.75
C GLY A 90 19.29 -15.01 17.81
N LEU A 91 18.76 -14.11 16.98
CA LEU A 91 17.70 -14.40 16.00
C LEU A 91 18.23 -15.19 14.79
N ASP A 92 17.52 -16.25 14.38
CA ASP A 92 17.82 -16.96 13.13
C ASP A 92 17.15 -16.28 11.93
N LEU A 93 17.82 -15.25 11.43
CA LEU A 93 17.38 -14.37 10.33
C LEU A 93 17.45 -15.03 8.94
N ARG A 94 17.86 -16.30 8.90
CA ARG A 94 17.81 -17.17 7.72
C ARG A 94 16.37 -17.61 7.44
N LYS A 95 15.54 -17.61 8.48
CA LYS A 95 14.13 -17.97 8.44
C LYS A 95 13.28 -16.71 8.54
N PRO A 96 12.06 -16.72 7.98
CA PRO A 96 11.19 -15.54 8.03
C PRO A 96 10.68 -15.27 9.44
N VAL A 97 10.37 -14.01 9.73
CA VAL A 97 9.61 -13.64 10.93
C VAL A 97 8.15 -13.49 10.56
N PHE A 98 7.25 -13.94 11.44
CA PHE A 98 5.81 -13.74 11.27
C PHE A 98 5.28 -12.78 12.31
N LEU A 99 4.47 -11.82 11.87
CA LEU A 99 3.58 -11.04 12.71
C LEU A 99 2.17 -11.49 12.39
N TYR A 100 1.35 -11.75 13.41
CA TYR A 100 -0.07 -12.03 13.19
C TYR A 100 -0.94 -11.27 14.17
N ALA A 101 -2.21 -11.14 13.80
CA ALA A 101 -3.25 -10.69 14.70
C ALA A 101 -4.50 -11.57 14.59
N SER A 102 -5.07 -11.90 15.75
CA SER A 102 -6.24 -12.78 15.91
C SER A 102 -7.16 -12.24 17.01
N LYS A 103 -8.40 -12.72 17.03
CA LYS A 103 -9.38 -12.32 18.05
C LYS A 103 -10.15 -13.52 18.59
N ASP A 104 -10.14 -13.64 19.91
CA ASP A 104 -10.95 -14.61 20.65
C ASP A 104 -11.82 -13.88 21.68
N GLY A 105 -13.12 -13.79 21.38
CA GLY A 105 -14.05 -13.00 22.17
C GLY A 105 -13.67 -11.52 22.20
N SER A 106 -13.35 -11.00 23.39
CA SER A 106 -12.89 -9.62 23.60
C SER A 106 -11.37 -9.47 23.60
N TYR A 107 -10.61 -10.57 23.55
CA TYR A 107 -9.16 -10.54 23.54
C TYR A 107 -8.66 -10.45 22.09
N GLU A 108 -7.87 -9.41 21.82
CA GLU A 108 -7.13 -9.24 20.58
C GLU A 108 -5.68 -9.60 20.85
N GLU A 109 -5.19 -10.60 20.14
CA GLU A 109 -3.80 -11.05 20.21
C GLU A 109 -3.06 -10.45 19.02
N THR A 110 -1.97 -9.75 19.29
CA THR A 110 -0.95 -9.40 18.29
C THR A 110 0.36 -10.01 18.75
N ALA A 111 0.98 -10.81 17.89
CA ALA A 111 2.21 -11.49 18.25
C ALA A 111 3.20 -11.62 17.10
N VAL A 112 4.47 -11.61 17.47
CA VAL A 112 5.61 -11.88 16.60
C VAL A 112 6.20 -13.22 16.98
N VAL A 113 6.43 -14.08 15.99
CA VAL A 113 7.12 -15.36 16.16
C VAL A 113 8.27 -15.47 15.16
N GLY A 114 9.40 -16.00 15.61
CA GLY A 114 10.59 -16.14 14.78
C GLY A 114 11.57 -17.13 15.36
N ALA A 115 12.47 -17.63 14.53
CA ALA A 115 13.47 -18.60 14.94
C ALA A 115 14.65 -17.96 15.67
N LEU A 116 15.33 -18.76 16.49
CA LEU A 116 16.56 -18.43 17.19
C LEU A 116 17.70 -19.31 16.66
N HIS A 117 18.91 -18.76 16.68
CA HIS A 117 20.14 -19.53 16.48
C HIS A 117 20.96 -19.60 17.78
N SER A 118 20.63 -18.78 18.79
CA SER A 118 21.36 -18.69 20.06
C SER A 118 20.42 -18.14 21.13
N GLU A 119 19.93 -19.03 21.99
CA GLU A 119 19.14 -18.68 23.17
C GLU A 119 19.87 -17.67 24.05
N SER A 120 21.17 -17.89 24.30
CA SER A 120 21.95 -17.05 25.22
C SER A 120 22.10 -15.62 24.70
N ASP A 121 22.40 -15.44 23.41
CA ASP A 121 22.55 -14.09 22.83
C ASP A 121 21.20 -13.34 22.80
N PHE A 122 20.11 -14.09 22.58
CA PHE A 122 18.76 -13.56 22.65
C PHE A 122 18.36 -13.22 24.08
N ALA A 123 18.62 -14.09 25.06
CA ALA A 123 18.37 -13.82 26.47
C ALA A 123 19.13 -12.58 26.94
N ASP A 124 20.39 -12.42 26.52
CA ASP A 124 21.19 -11.23 26.82
C ASP A 124 20.59 -9.96 26.20
N LEU A 125 20.00 -10.07 25.00
CA LEU A 125 19.32 -8.96 24.32
C LEU A 125 18.10 -8.51 25.10
N ILE A 126 17.26 -9.48 25.38
CA ILE A 126 16.00 -9.28 26.06
C ILE A 126 16.23 -8.77 27.49
N ASN A 127 17.25 -9.27 28.20
CA ASN A 127 17.62 -8.75 29.51
C ASN A 127 18.13 -7.30 29.47
N ALA A 128 18.85 -6.89 28.42
CA ALA A 128 19.26 -5.50 28.25
C ALA A 128 18.03 -4.58 28.09
N PHE A 129 17.05 -5.00 27.27
CA PHE A 129 15.79 -4.30 27.11
C PHE A 129 14.95 -4.25 28.39
N ALA A 130 14.84 -5.36 29.12
CA ALA A 130 14.05 -5.45 30.34
C ALA A 130 14.52 -4.50 31.45
N LYS A 131 15.84 -4.25 31.54
CA LYS A 131 16.42 -3.30 32.50
C LYS A 131 15.94 -1.86 32.28
N GLU A 132 15.63 -1.46 31.05
CA GLU A 132 15.19 -0.08 30.74
C GLU A 132 13.75 0.19 31.19
N VAL A 133 12.92 -0.84 31.28
CA VAL A 133 11.49 -0.72 31.56
C VAL A 133 11.12 -1.16 32.98
N ASP A 134 12.12 -1.27 33.87
CA ASP A 134 11.99 -1.77 35.26
C ASP A 134 11.25 -3.12 35.32
N SER A 135 11.51 -3.96 34.32
CA SER A 135 10.95 -5.31 34.22
C SER A 135 11.72 -6.31 35.08
N LYS A 136 11.03 -7.37 35.53
CA LYS A 136 11.65 -8.51 36.21
C LYS A 136 12.61 -9.21 35.24
N LYS A 137 13.80 -9.62 35.71
CA LYS A 137 14.79 -10.39 34.93
C LYS A 137 14.15 -11.59 34.23
N VAL A 138 14.79 -12.08 33.16
CA VAL A 138 14.42 -13.37 32.53
C VAL A 138 14.29 -14.45 33.61
N LYS A 139 13.16 -15.15 33.57
CA LYS A 139 12.84 -16.29 34.42
C LYS A 139 12.80 -17.54 33.57
N GLU A 140 13.07 -18.67 34.19
CA GLU A 140 12.99 -19.98 33.57
C GLU A 140 11.81 -20.74 34.20
N THR A 141 10.99 -21.38 33.37
CA THR A 141 9.93 -22.28 33.82
C THR A 141 10.52 -23.63 34.21
N SER A 142 9.75 -24.47 34.91
CA SER A 142 10.13 -25.86 35.20
C SER A 142 10.36 -26.70 33.94
N ASP A 143 9.83 -26.24 32.81
CA ASP A 143 9.74 -26.97 31.55
C ASP A 143 10.85 -26.53 30.57
N GLY A 144 11.83 -25.74 31.05
CA GLY A 144 13.00 -25.31 30.27
C GLY A 144 12.75 -24.15 29.31
N VAL A 145 11.66 -23.40 29.49
CA VAL A 145 11.32 -22.23 28.67
C VAL A 145 11.68 -20.95 29.42
N SER A 146 12.35 -20.04 28.71
CA SER A 146 12.73 -18.73 29.22
C SER A 146 11.64 -17.70 28.92
N TYR A 147 11.39 -16.77 29.84
CA TYR A 147 10.45 -15.67 29.61
C TYR A 147 10.78 -14.37 30.32
N VAL A 148 10.29 -13.26 29.76
CA VAL A 148 10.31 -11.94 30.38
C VAL A 148 8.99 -11.19 30.15
N GLU A 149 8.61 -10.35 31.10
CA GLU A 149 7.47 -9.42 30.99
C GLU A 149 8.00 -8.01 30.72
N ALA A 150 7.98 -7.53 29.48
CA ALA A 150 8.50 -6.22 29.13
C ALA A 150 7.36 -5.26 28.78
N GLY A 151 6.92 -4.47 29.77
CA GLY A 151 5.96 -3.40 29.52
C GLY A 151 4.58 -3.89 29.09
N GLY A 152 4.02 -4.92 29.72
CA GLY A 152 2.69 -5.47 29.37
C GLY A 152 2.72 -6.54 28.27
N SER A 153 3.87 -6.70 27.63
CA SER A 153 4.16 -7.75 26.63
C SER A 153 4.95 -8.88 27.26
N TYR A 154 4.79 -10.09 26.72
CA TYR A 154 5.55 -11.26 27.13
C TYR A 154 6.40 -11.75 25.98
N ILE A 155 7.69 -11.95 26.26
CA ILE A 155 8.61 -12.64 25.37
C ILE A 155 8.89 -13.99 26.00
N VAL A 156 8.53 -15.06 25.29
CA VAL A 156 8.68 -16.45 25.70
C VAL A 156 9.52 -17.16 24.65
N PHE A 157 10.55 -17.88 25.05
CA PHE A 157 11.51 -18.46 24.10
C PHE A 157 12.21 -19.71 24.65
N ASP A 158 12.64 -20.57 23.75
CA ASP A 158 13.48 -21.75 23.99
C ASP A 158 14.79 -21.64 23.18
N ASP A 159 15.45 -22.76 22.89
CA ASP A 159 16.67 -22.79 22.08
C ASP A 159 16.43 -22.72 20.56
N ASP A 160 15.20 -22.95 20.10
CA ASP A 160 14.82 -23.03 18.68
C ASP A 160 14.11 -21.75 18.20
N TRP A 161 13.26 -21.09 19.00
CA TRP A 161 12.43 -19.95 18.56
C TRP A 161 11.82 -19.13 19.71
N PHE A 162 11.21 -17.99 19.36
CA PHE A 162 10.55 -17.09 20.31
C PHE A 162 9.12 -16.73 19.92
N TYR A 163 8.32 -16.38 20.91
CA TYR A 163 7.03 -15.72 20.85
C TYR A 163 7.12 -14.37 21.58
N CYS A 164 6.60 -13.31 20.98
CA CYS A 164 6.46 -11.99 21.60
C CYS A 164 5.06 -11.45 21.35
N GLY A 165 4.25 -11.29 22.39
CA GLY A 165 2.87 -10.82 22.25
C GLY A 165 2.27 -10.25 23.53
N ASP A 166 1.11 -9.62 23.40
CA ASP A 166 0.38 -9.04 24.52
C ASP A 166 -0.23 -10.12 25.43
N ILE A 167 -0.27 -9.86 26.74
CA ILE A 167 -0.96 -10.74 27.68
C ILE A 167 -2.47 -10.71 27.44
N ASN A 168 -3.12 -11.86 27.59
CA ASN A 168 -4.56 -11.88 27.79
C ASN A 168 -4.87 -11.34 29.19
N GLU A 169 -5.46 -10.14 29.28
CA GLU A 169 -5.79 -9.48 30.56
C GLU A 169 -6.68 -10.34 31.49
N ASN A 170 -7.34 -11.37 30.97
CA ASN A 170 -8.13 -12.32 31.75
C ASN A 170 -7.33 -13.47 32.37
N LYS A 171 -6.01 -13.55 32.11
CA LYS A 171 -5.12 -14.58 32.66
C LYS A 171 -4.04 -13.92 33.53
N ASP A 172 -3.63 -14.61 34.59
CA ASP A 172 -2.41 -14.24 35.29
C ASP A 172 -1.17 -14.55 34.45
N SER A 173 -0.06 -13.89 34.78
CA SER A 173 1.23 -13.97 34.08
C SER A 173 1.76 -15.39 33.93
N GLU A 174 1.62 -16.22 34.97
CA GLU A 174 2.20 -17.56 35.03
C GLU A 174 1.38 -18.52 34.18
N ALA A 175 0.05 -18.42 34.26
CA ALA A 175 -0.86 -19.17 33.40
C ALA A 175 -0.69 -18.82 31.92
N PHE A 176 -0.50 -17.55 31.58
CA PHE A 176 -0.24 -17.13 30.20
C PHE A 176 1.06 -17.74 29.66
N VAL A 177 2.16 -17.63 30.42
CA VAL A 177 3.46 -18.19 30.02
C VAL A 177 3.40 -19.71 29.89
N ALA A 178 2.72 -20.40 30.81
CA ALA A 178 2.54 -21.85 30.75
C ALA A 178 1.75 -22.28 29.50
N ASP A 179 0.73 -21.52 29.12
CA ASP A 179 -0.04 -21.79 27.89
C ASP A 179 0.81 -21.62 26.63
N ILE A 180 1.63 -20.56 26.57
CA ILE A 180 2.57 -20.36 25.45
C ILE A 180 3.60 -21.47 25.43
N ALA A 181 4.26 -21.78 26.55
CA ALA A 181 5.25 -22.86 26.64
C ALA A 181 4.69 -24.22 26.19
N LYS A 182 3.45 -24.54 26.59
CA LYS A 182 2.76 -25.75 26.12
C LYS A 182 2.53 -25.75 24.61
N LYS A 183 2.14 -24.62 24.03
CA LYS A 183 2.03 -24.49 22.57
C LYS A 183 3.41 -24.62 21.91
N MET A 184 4.48 -24.16 22.56
CA MET A 184 5.83 -24.28 22.02
C MET A 184 6.29 -25.74 21.90
N ASP A 185 6.08 -26.53 22.97
CA ASP A 185 6.40 -27.96 23.00
C ASP A 185 5.52 -28.78 22.04
N LYS A 186 4.20 -28.59 22.11
CA LYS A 186 3.24 -29.36 21.33
C LYS A 186 2.01 -28.55 20.97
N ASN A 187 2.06 -27.87 19.82
CA ASN A 187 0.89 -27.21 19.27
C ASN A 187 0.01 -28.19 18.46
N ASP A 188 -0.99 -28.78 19.14
CA ASP A 188 -2.02 -29.62 18.50
C ASP A 188 -3.22 -28.80 17.96
N ALA A 189 -3.24 -27.47 18.14
CA ALA A 189 -4.36 -26.64 17.70
C ALA A 189 -4.33 -26.42 16.18
N PRO A 190 -5.50 -26.19 15.54
CA PRO A 190 -5.54 -25.77 14.15
C PRO A 190 -4.68 -24.52 13.94
N SER A 191 -3.78 -24.59 12.96
CA SER A 191 -2.88 -23.50 12.62
C SER A 191 -3.13 -22.99 11.22
N PHE A 192 -2.98 -21.68 11.03
CA PHE A 192 -3.00 -21.09 9.70
C PHE A 192 -1.85 -21.59 8.82
N ALA A 193 -0.73 -22.04 9.43
CA ALA A 193 0.41 -22.60 8.71
C ALA A 193 0.08 -23.88 7.92
N ASP A 194 -1.04 -24.53 8.21
CA ASP A 194 -1.53 -25.71 7.47
C ASP A 194 -2.34 -25.37 6.21
N SER A 195 -2.69 -24.11 6.02
CA SER A 195 -3.51 -23.65 4.90
C SER A 195 -2.74 -23.63 3.57
N GLU A 196 -3.46 -23.73 2.45
CA GLU A 196 -2.87 -23.57 1.11
C GLU A 196 -2.45 -22.12 0.87
N GLU A 197 -3.15 -21.17 1.48
CA GLU A 197 -2.84 -19.74 1.48
C GLU A 197 -1.47 -19.48 2.11
N PHE A 198 -1.17 -20.11 3.25
CA PHE A 198 0.13 -20.00 3.89
C PHE A 198 1.25 -20.63 3.04
N LYS A 199 1.00 -21.79 2.42
CA LYS A 199 1.96 -22.40 1.48
C LYS A 199 2.23 -21.49 0.29
N LYS A 200 1.19 -20.86 -0.28
CA LYS A 200 1.35 -19.90 -1.38
C LYS A 200 2.17 -18.69 -0.95
N MET A 201 1.90 -18.14 0.23
CA MET A 201 2.70 -17.06 0.82
C MET A 201 4.18 -17.49 0.98
N GLY A 202 4.44 -18.69 1.51
CA GLY A 202 5.81 -19.21 1.68
C GLY A 202 6.56 -19.43 0.36
N ASN A 203 5.85 -19.71 -0.73
CA ASN A 203 6.41 -19.92 -2.07
C ASN A 203 6.53 -18.64 -2.90
N SER A 204 6.03 -17.51 -2.40
CA SER A 204 6.20 -16.22 -3.07
C SER A 204 7.64 -15.74 -3.02
N GLY A 205 8.09 -15.05 -4.07
CA GLY A 205 9.47 -14.57 -4.20
C GLY A 205 9.75 -13.21 -3.57
N GLY A 206 8.72 -12.56 -2.99
CA GLY A 206 8.86 -11.24 -2.39
C GLY A 206 9.55 -11.23 -1.04
N VAL A 207 9.96 -10.03 -0.63
CA VAL A 207 10.63 -9.78 0.65
C VAL A 207 9.64 -9.67 1.81
N MET A 208 8.37 -9.37 1.51
CA MET A 208 7.30 -9.27 2.50
C MET A 208 5.98 -9.69 1.89
N GLN A 209 5.20 -10.48 2.62
CA GLN A 209 3.85 -10.85 2.26
C GLN A 209 2.89 -10.53 3.39
N ILE A 210 1.67 -10.15 3.04
CA ILE A 210 0.59 -9.90 3.98
C ILE A 210 -0.63 -10.67 3.52
N LEU A 211 -1.25 -11.41 4.43
CA LEU A 211 -2.53 -12.08 4.24
C LEU A 211 -3.57 -11.45 5.15
N PHE A 212 -4.69 -11.08 4.56
CA PHE A 212 -5.93 -10.76 5.24
C PHE A 212 -6.87 -11.95 5.11
N ASN A 213 -6.87 -12.80 6.13
CA ASN A 213 -7.61 -14.06 6.14
C ASN A 213 -9.09 -13.78 6.44
N GLY A 214 -9.94 -14.13 5.49
CA GLY A 214 -11.37 -13.94 5.59
C GLY A 214 -11.98 -14.53 6.85
N LYS A 215 -11.54 -15.73 7.27
CA LYS A 215 -12.10 -16.42 8.45
C LYS A 215 -11.95 -15.58 9.71
N GLY A 216 -10.79 -14.93 9.86
CA GLY A 216 -10.54 -14.03 10.97
C GLY A 216 -11.27 -12.70 10.81
N LEU A 217 -11.29 -12.13 9.60
CA LEU A 217 -12.00 -10.87 9.32
C LEU A 217 -13.49 -10.95 9.66
N ASP A 218 -14.13 -12.10 9.40
CA ASP A 218 -15.54 -12.35 9.73
C ASP A 218 -15.80 -12.23 11.25
N LYS A 219 -14.81 -12.58 12.10
CA LYS A 219 -14.93 -12.41 13.56
C LYS A 219 -14.89 -10.95 14.00
N ILE A 220 -14.22 -10.10 13.23
CA ILE A 220 -14.10 -8.65 13.48
C ILE A 220 -15.00 -7.80 12.60
N VAL A 221 -15.97 -8.39 11.90
CA VAL A 221 -16.89 -7.67 10.99
C VAL A 221 -17.67 -6.54 11.67
N LYS A 222 -17.77 -6.53 13.01
CA LYS A 222 -18.39 -5.45 13.78
C LYS A 222 -17.56 -4.17 13.78
N GLU A 223 -16.27 -4.24 13.50
CA GLU A 223 -15.40 -3.07 13.39
C GLU A 223 -15.76 -2.29 12.12
N GLU A 224 -15.96 -0.97 12.27
CA GLU A 224 -16.59 -0.14 11.23
C GLU A 224 -15.92 -0.27 9.85
N ARG A 225 -14.59 -0.35 9.81
CA ARG A 225 -13.85 -0.51 8.55
C ARG A 225 -14.14 -1.84 7.88
N ILE A 226 -14.18 -2.94 8.64
CA ILE A 226 -14.44 -4.27 8.09
C ILE A 226 -15.91 -4.41 7.70
N LYS A 227 -16.81 -3.82 8.50
CA LYS A 227 -18.23 -3.73 8.19
C LYS A 227 -18.48 -3.04 6.85
N GLN A 228 -17.80 -1.92 6.58
CA GLN A 228 -17.91 -1.22 5.31
C GLN A 228 -17.46 -2.09 4.13
N VAL A 229 -16.41 -2.90 4.30
CA VAL A 229 -16.00 -3.85 3.25
C VAL A 229 -17.05 -4.95 3.05
N ASP A 230 -17.58 -5.54 4.12
CA ASP A 230 -18.62 -6.57 4.04
C ASP A 230 -19.90 -6.06 3.38
N GLU A 231 -20.33 -4.84 3.69
CA GLU A 231 -21.54 -4.21 3.12
C GLU A 231 -21.40 -3.88 1.63
N LEU A 232 -20.18 -3.73 1.11
CA LEU A 232 -19.91 -3.55 -0.32
C LEU A 232 -19.91 -4.86 -1.11
N LEU A 233 -19.84 -6.01 -0.44
CA LEU A 233 -19.88 -7.31 -1.11
C LEU A 233 -21.33 -7.69 -1.46
N PRO A 234 -21.53 -8.44 -2.57
CA PRO A 234 -22.81 -9.07 -2.84
C PRO A 234 -23.25 -9.97 -1.67
N LYS A 235 -24.57 -10.08 -1.45
CA LYS A 235 -25.13 -10.78 -0.27
C LYS A 235 -24.72 -12.25 -0.16
N ASP A 236 -24.43 -12.91 -1.27
CA ASP A 236 -24.02 -14.31 -1.40
C ASP A 236 -22.50 -14.52 -1.35
N VAL A 237 -21.72 -13.43 -1.39
CA VAL A 237 -20.27 -13.43 -1.18
C VAL A 237 -20.00 -13.16 0.30
N LYS A 238 -19.10 -13.92 0.92
CA LYS A 238 -18.78 -13.80 2.35
C LYS A 238 -17.30 -13.59 2.56
N LEU A 239 -16.94 -12.64 3.43
CA LEU A 239 -15.54 -12.38 3.78
C LEU A 239 -14.79 -13.66 4.15
N LYS A 240 -15.38 -14.52 4.99
CA LYS A 240 -14.79 -15.79 5.45
C LYS A 240 -14.32 -16.76 4.35
N ASP A 241 -14.82 -16.60 3.13
CA ASP A 241 -14.61 -17.54 2.03
C ASP A 241 -13.46 -17.10 1.09
N ALA A 242 -12.75 -16.02 1.39
CA ALA A 242 -11.57 -15.59 0.64
C ALA A 242 -10.49 -14.99 1.55
N THR A 243 -9.24 -15.14 1.14
CA THR A 243 -8.09 -14.49 1.76
C THR A 243 -7.49 -13.54 0.76
N TYR A 244 -7.19 -12.31 1.15
CA TYR A 244 -6.51 -11.36 0.27
C TYR A 244 -5.02 -11.35 0.57
N MET A 245 -4.18 -11.56 -0.45
CA MET A 245 -2.73 -11.60 -0.33
C MET A 245 -2.09 -10.39 -1.00
N PHE A 246 -1.16 -9.75 -0.30
CA PHE A 246 -0.21 -8.81 -0.87
C PHE A 246 1.19 -9.43 -0.87
N ASP A 247 1.95 -9.22 -1.95
CA ASP A 247 3.35 -9.63 -2.09
C ASP A 247 4.20 -8.44 -2.56
N LEU A 248 5.16 -8.02 -1.73
CA LEU A 248 6.13 -6.97 -2.03
C LEU A 248 7.42 -7.60 -2.57
N THR A 249 7.73 -7.29 -3.82
CA THR A 249 8.97 -7.68 -4.49
C THR A 249 9.88 -6.48 -4.67
N LEU A 250 11.17 -6.71 -4.48
CA LEU A 250 12.22 -5.71 -4.70
C LEU A 250 13.27 -6.33 -5.63
N ASP A 251 13.38 -5.79 -6.83
CA ASP A 251 14.39 -6.15 -7.81
C ASP A 251 15.17 -4.92 -8.24
N ASN A 252 16.27 -5.13 -8.96
CA ASN A 252 17.06 -4.03 -9.47
C ASN A 252 16.25 -3.18 -10.44
N GLY A 253 16.08 -1.90 -10.13
CA GLY A 253 15.31 -0.95 -10.91
C GLY A 253 13.78 -1.05 -10.77
N GLU A 254 13.25 -2.00 -10.00
CA GLU A 254 11.81 -2.27 -9.89
C GLU A 254 11.38 -2.69 -8.47
N MET A 255 10.26 -2.14 -8.02
CA MET A 255 9.56 -2.53 -6.81
C MET A 255 8.12 -2.78 -7.22
N ALA A 256 7.54 -3.91 -6.84
CA ALA A 256 6.14 -4.20 -7.14
C ALA A 256 5.41 -4.77 -5.92
N VAL A 257 4.18 -4.29 -5.72
CA VAL A 257 3.20 -4.85 -4.80
C VAL A 257 2.13 -5.54 -5.64
N THR A 258 2.04 -6.85 -5.53
CA THR A 258 0.96 -7.65 -6.15
C THR A 258 -0.10 -7.93 -5.11
N GLY A 259 -1.35 -7.60 -5.41
CA GLY A 259 -2.53 -7.96 -4.62
C GLY A 259 -3.36 -9.00 -5.36
N GLU A 260 -3.78 -10.08 -4.69
CA GLU A 260 -4.67 -11.09 -5.28
C GLU A 260 -5.59 -11.75 -4.24
N PHE A 261 -6.79 -12.14 -4.69
CA PHE A 261 -7.70 -12.95 -3.88
C PHE A 261 -7.37 -14.44 -4.01
N LEU A 262 -7.25 -15.11 -2.87
CA LEU A 262 -7.08 -16.54 -2.73
C LEU A 262 -8.40 -17.13 -2.25
N THR A 263 -9.02 -17.99 -3.05
CA THR A 263 -10.30 -18.58 -2.70
C THR A 263 -10.53 -19.89 -3.45
N THR A 264 -11.29 -20.80 -2.82
CA THR A 264 -11.88 -21.98 -3.47
C THR A 264 -13.41 -21.86 -3.57
N SER A 265 -13.99 -20.74 -3.10
CA SER A 265 -15.42 -20.49 -3.13
C SER A 265 -15.90 -20.21 -4.55
N SER A 266 -16.95 -20.93 -4.95
CA SER A 266 -17.63 -20.71 -6.23
C SER A 266 -18.23 -19.30 -6.32
N GLN A 267 -18.77 -18.78 -5.23
CA GLN A 267 -19.41 -17.46 -5.16
C GLN A 267 -18.37 -16.35 -5.37
N TRP A 268 -17.23 -16.43 -4.69
CA TRP A 268 -16.13 -15.49 -4.94
C TRP A 268 -15.58 -15.60 -6.36
N THR A 269 -15.41 -16.83 -6.86
CA THR A 269 -14.93 -17.06 -8.23
C THR A 269 -15.88 -16.44 -9.26
N GLU A 270 -17.20 -16.60 -9.08
CA GLU A 270 -18.22 -16.00 -9.94
C GLU A 270 -18.25 -14.47 -9.81
N TYR A 271 -18.14 -13.94 -8.59
CA TYR A 271 -18.04 -12.51 -8.34
C TYR A 271 -16.84 -11.86 -9.06
N LEU A 272 -15.65 -12.46 -8.96
CA LEU A 272 -14.45 -11.97 -9.64
C LEU A 272 -14.60 -12.01 -11.16
N LYS A 273 -15.20 -13.08 -11.71
CA LYS A 273 -15.52 -13.18 -13.14
C LYS A 273 -16.52 -12.12 -13.58
N LYS A 274 -17.60 -11.90 -12.84
CA LYS A 274 -18.60 -10.86 -13.14
C LYS A 274 -17.97 -9.46 -13.08
N ASN A 275 -17.04 -9.23 -12.14
CA ASN A 275 -16.30 -7.98 -12.06
C ASN A 275 -15.39 -7.77 -13.29
N ASP A 276 -14.78 -8.83 -13.81
CA ASP A 276 -14.00 -8.79 -15.05
C ASP A 276 -14.82 -8.39 -16.28
N GLU A 277 -16.13 -8.67 -16.32
CA GLU A 277 -16.96 -8.32 -17.49
C GLU A 277 -17.11 -6.81 -17.72
N LYS A 278 -16.82 -5.99 -16.70
CA LYS A 278 -16.75 -4.53 -16.81
C LYS A 278 -15.56 -4.08 -17.67
N LEU A 279 -14.52 -4.91 -17.74
CA LEU A 279 -13.25 -4.62 -18.40
C LEU A 279 -12.87 -5.70 -19.42
N GLY A 280 -12.86 -5.33 -20.69
CA GLY A 280 -12.35 -6.19 -21.76
C GLY A 280 -10.81 -6.24 -21.78
N ASP A 281 -10.28 -7.01 -22.72
CA ASP A 281 -8.87 -6.93 -23.06
C ASP A 281 -8.65 -5.72 -23.98
N VAL A 282 -7.63 -4.92 -23.70
CA VAL A 282 -7.31 -3.73 -24.50
C VAL A 282 -6.91 -4.14 -25.91
N LYS A 283 -7.56 -3.55 -26.92
CA LYS A 283 -7.36 -3.89 -28.34
C LYS A 283 -6.15 -3.19 -28.94
N GLY A 284 -5.88 -1.97 -28.48
CA GLY A 284 -4.67 -1.21 -28.78
C GLY A 284 -4.82 -0.08 -29.80
N ASP A 285 -6.02 0.13 -30.35
CA ASP A 285 -6.25 1.07 -31.46
C ASP A 285 -5.90 2.53 -31.09
N LEU A 286 -6.07 2.86 -29.80
CA LEU A 286 -5.86 4.20 -29.27
C LEU A 286 -4.42 4.45 -28.78
N LEU A 287 -3.62 3.40 -28.56
CA LEU A 287 -2.30 3.50 -27.89
C LEU A 287 -1.32 4.43 -28.59
N LYS A 288 -1.36 4.44 -29.92
CA LYS A 288 -0.50 5.28 -30.75
C LYS A 288 -0.73 6.78 -30.54
N TYR A 289 -1.82 7.19 -29.88
CA TYR A 289 -2.13 8.59 -29.59
C TYR A 289 -1.77 9.00 -28.16
N ILE A 290 -1.26 8.08 -27.33
CA ILE A 290 -1.03 8.29 -25.90
C ILE A 290 0.47 8.30 -25.62
N SER A 291 0.95 9.30 -24.89
CA SER A 291 2.35 9.42 -24.48
C SER A 291 2.61 8.70 -23.16
N LYS A 292 3.74 7.98 -23.08
CA LYS A 292 4.25 7.35 -21.84
C LYS A 292 4.84 8.36 -20.86
N ASP A 293 5.10 9.59 -21.29
CA ASP A 293 5.79 10.61 -20.48
C ASP A 293 4.86 11.32 -19.48
N GLY A 294 3.55 11.12 -19.63
CA GLY A 294 2.49 11.72 -18.80
C GLY A 294 1.82 10.76 -17.84
N LEU A 295 0.72 11.22 -17.25
CA LEU A 295 -0.26 10.34 -16.60
C LEU A 295 -1.15 9.73 -17.69
N SER A 296 -1.31 8.42 -17.68
CA SER A 296 -2.12 7.68 -18.66
C SER A 296 -3.09 6.77 -17.95
N VAL A 297 -4.33 6.68 -18.45
CA VAL A 297 -5.31 5.67 -18.07
C VAL A 297 -5.77 4.97 -19.34
N ILE A 298 -5.60 3.66 -19.41
CA ILE A 298 -5.91 2.83 -20.57
C ILE A 298 -6.73 1.64 -20.08
N ALA A 299 -7.89 1.42 -20.68
CA ALA A 299 -8.77 0.30 -20.35
C ALA A 299 -9.59 -0.09 -21.58
N ASN A 300 -10.15 -1.30 -21.58
CA ASN A 300 -11.25 -1.62 -22.48
C ASN A 300 -12.52 -1.69 -21.64
N ILE A 301 -13.47 -0.81 -21.89
CA ILE A 301 -14.64 -0.62 -21.02
C ILE A 301 -15.87 -1.21 -21.68
N ASN A 302 -16.62 -1.98 -20.90
CA ASN A 302 -17.99 -2.36 -21.21
C ASN A 302 -18.95 -1.54 -20.37
N GLY A 303 -19.42 -0.41 -20.92
CA GLY A 303 -20.22 0.53 -20.15
C GLY A 303 -21.61 -0.02 -19.77
N GLN A 304 -22.15 -1.00 -20.50
CA GLN A 304 -23.38 -1.69 -20.09
C GLN A 304 -23.17 -2.46 -18.80
N HIS A 305 -22.09 -3.25 -18.69
CA HIS A 305 -21.80 -3.99 -17.46
C HIS A 305 -21.43 -3.08 -16.29
N ILE A 306 -20.81 -1.91 -16.55
CA ILE A 306 -20.62 -0.88 -15.51
C ILE A 306 -21.97 -0.36 -15.02
N LEU A 307 -22.89 -0.01 -15.92
CA LEU A 307 -24.23 0.47 -15.55
C LEU A 307 -24.99 -0.57 -14.73
N ASP A 308 -24.95 -1.84 -15.14
CA ASP A 308 -25.62 -2.93 -14.44
C ASP A 308 -25.02 -3.14 -13.04
N ALA A 309 -23.70 -3.05 -12.90
CA ALA A 309 -23.06 -3.15 -11.59
C ALA A 309 -23.38 -1.99 -10.65
N LEU A 310 -23.52 -0.75 -11.17
CA LEU A 310 -23.96 0.39 -10.36
C LEU A 310 -25.40 0.21 -9.86
N LYS A 311 -26.28 -0.37 -10.70
CA LYS A 311 -27.66 -0.73 -10.32
C LYS A 311 -27.68 -1.82 -9.25
N ASP A 312 -26.94 -2.91 -9.47
CA ASP A 312 -26.87 -4.05 -8.55
C ASP A 312 -26.35 -3.63 -7.16
N ALA A 313 -25.41 -2.67 -7.12
CA ALA A 313 -24.88 -2.12 -5.88
C ALA A 313 -25.79 -1.08 -5.20
N GLY A 314 -26.92 -0.71 -5.81
CA GLY A 314 -27.80 0.35 -5.30
C GLY A 314 -27.16 1.73 -5.28
N LEU A 315 -26.11 1.95 -6.09
CA LEU A 315 -25.36 3.21 -6.16
C LEU A 315 -25.98 4.24 -7.10
N LEU A 316 -27.03 3.85 -7.84
CA LEU A 316 -27.89 4.78 -8.56
C LEU A 316 -29.08 5.10 -7.65
N GLU A 317 -29.05 6.24 -6.97
CA GLU A 317 -30.24 6.74 -6.25
C GLU A 317 -31.42 6.94 -7.23
N GLU A 318 -32.66 7.06 -6.75
CA GLU A 318 -33.84 7.36 -7.60
C GLU A 318 -33.67 8.67 -8.42
N SER A 319 -32.79 9.59 -8.00
CA SER A 319 -32.39 10.78 -8.75
C SER A 319 -31.43 10.49 -9.92
N GLY A 320 -30.70 9.37 -9.85
CA GLY A 320 -29.71 8.90 -10.82
C GLY A 320 -30.31 8.26 -12.07
N ASP A 321 -31.51 7.67 -12.02
CA ASP A 321 -32.20 7.13 -13.21
C ASP A 321 -32.48 8.22 -14.27
N ASN A 322 -32.52 9.49 -13.85
CA ASN A 322 -32.68 10.65 -14.72
C ASN A 322 -31.35 11.31 -15.14
N ASN A 323 -30.20 10.89 -14.61
CA ASN A 323 -28.91 11.47 -14.98
C ASN A 323 -28.52 11.02 -16.39
N GLU A 324 -28.43 11.98 -17.31
CA GLU A 324 -28.10 11.75 -18.71
C GLU A 324 -26.73 11.09 -18.91
N ILE A 325 -25.79 11.29 -17.97
CA ILE A 325 -24.46 10.68 -18.03
C ILE A 325 -24.53 9.15 -17.95
N TYR A 326 -25.37 8.59 -17.06
CA TYR A 326 -25.47 7.13 -16.94
C TYR A 326 -26.14 6.48 -18.15
N LYS A 327 -27.03 7.22 -18.84
CA LYS A 327 -27.67 6.78 -20.09
C LYS A 327 -26.67 6.66 -21.25
N LEU A 328 -25.50 7.30 -21.15
CA LEU A 328 -24.44 7.21 -22.15
C LEU A 328 -23.50 6.01 -21.94
N LEU A 329 -23.48 5.40 -20.75
CA LEU A 329 -22.59 4.26 -20.47
C LEU A 329 -22.77 3.12 -21.49
N PRO A 330 -24.00 2.70 -21.88
CA PRO A 330 -24.18 1.66 -22.89
C PRO A 330 -23.59 1.99 -24.28
N SER A 331 -23.35 3.27 -24.59
CA SER A 331 -22.68 3.68 -25.84
C SER A 331 -21.17 3.44 -25.80
N VAL A 332 -20.56 3.27 -24.62
CA VAL A 332 -19.14 2.96 -24.44
C VAL A 332 -18.92 1.45 -24.51
N ASN A 333 -18.22 0.98 -25.54
CA ASN A 333 -17.89 -0.43 -25.72
C ASN A 333 -16.58 -0.59 -26.50
N GLY A 334 -15.46 -0.47 -25.80
CA GLY A 334 -14.15 -0.56 -26.41
C GLY A 334 -13.08 0.16 -25.61
N ASP A 335 -11.96 0.44 -26.27
CA ASP A 335 -10.82 1.07 -25.63
C ASP A 335 -11.16 2.50 -25.18
N LEU A 336 -10.81 2.81 -23.93
CA LEU A 336 -10.66 4.15 -23.35
C LEU A 336 -9.16 4.42 -23.21
N ALA A 337 -8.75 5.62 -23.60
CA ALA A 337 -7.40 6.09 -23.39
C ALA A 337 -7.39 7.57 -23.02
N ILE A 338 -6.87 7.89 -21.84
CA ILE A 338 -6.73 9.25 -21.30
C ILE A 338 -5.24 9.51 -21.10
N ASN A 339 -4.78 10.71 -21.46
CA ASN A 339 -3.41 11.15 -21.26
C ASN A 339 -3.36 12.60 -20.77
N ILE A 340 -2.67 12.83 -19.66
CA ILE A 340 -2.35 14.17 -19.14
C ILE A 340 -0.84 14.33 -19.21
N THR A 341 -0.36 15.26 -20.02
CA THR A 341 1.07 15.42 -20.32
C THR A 341 1.71 16.66 -19.68
N ASP A 342 0.88 17.60 -19.24
CA ASP A 342 1.29 18.83 -18.57
C ASP A 342 0.13 19.38 -17.74
N VAL A 343 0.41 20.19 -16.72
CA VAL A 343 -0.60 20.96 -15.98
C VAL A 343 -0.10 22.39 -15.87
N LYS A 344 -0.84 23.34 -16.44
CA LYS A 344 -0.50 24.75 -16.35
C LYS A 344 -0.94 25.29 -14.99
N MET A 345 -0.04 25.28 -14.02
CA MET A 345 -0.31 25.61 -12.62
C MET A 345 -0.93 27.00 -12.39
N GLN A 346 -0.61 28.01 -13.23
CA GLN A 346 -1.21 29.35 -13.11
C GLN A 346 -2.70 29.38 -13.49
N GLU A 347 -3.16 28.46 -14.33
CA GLU A 347 -4.54 28.36 -14.80
C GLU A 347 -5.29 27.19 -14.13
N GLN A 348 -4.58 26.30 -13.43
CA GLN A 348 -5.07 25.02 -12.89
C GLN A 348 -5.71 24.11 -13.96
N LEU A 349 -5.27 24.24 -15.23
CA LEU A 349 -5.85 23.50 -16.34
C LEU A 349 -4.86 22.48 -16.91
N PRO A 350 -5.28 21.21 -17.14
CA PRO A 350 -4.43 20.18 -17.69
C PRO A 350 -4.28 20.31 -19.21
N VAL A 351 -3.10 19.98 -19.72
CA VAL A 351 -2.92 19.61 -21.13
C VAL A 351 -3.23 18.12 -21.22
N MET A 352 -4.37 17.79 -21.82
CA MET A 352 -4.88 16.44 -21.84
C MET A 352 -5.48 16.04 -23.17
N SER A 353 -5.51 14.74 -23.42
CA SER A 353 -6.32 14.12 -24.47
C SER A 353 -7.04 12.91 -23.90
N ALA A 354 -8.28 12.70 -24.31
CA ALA A 354 -9.06 11.51 -24.00
C ALA A 354 -9.76 11.02 -25.26
N TYR A 355 -9.73 9.71 -25.46
CA TYR A 355 -10.32 9.01 -26.57
C TYR A 355 -11.10 7.83 -26.02
N VAL A 356 -12.33 7.64 -26.46
CA VAL A 356 -13.16 6.50 -26.06
C VAL A 356 -13.87 5.94 -27.28
N GLN A 357 -13.76 4.63 -27.47
CA GLN A 357 -14.50 3.92 -28.52
C GLN A 357 -15.99 3.86 -28.16
N THR A 358 -16.82 4.47 -29.01
CA THR A 358 -18.26 4.64 -28.80
C THR A 358 -19.05 4.21 -30.02
N LYS A 359 -20.26 3.71 -29.79
CA LYS A 359 -21.19 3.26 -30.85
C LYS A 359 -21.72 4.41 -31.70
N ASP A 360 -21.82 5.59 -31.11
CA ASP A 360 -22.46 6.78 -31.67
C ASP A 360 -21.85 8.07 -31.06
N ASP A 361 -22.36 9.21 -31.51
CA ASP A 361 -21.96 10.56 -31.11
C ASP A 361 -22.71 11.07 -29.87
N ALA A 362 -23.46 10.23 -29.14
CA ALA A 362 -24.32 10.68 -28.04
C ALA A 362 -23.54 11.41 -26.94
N ILE A 363 -22.32 10.96 -26.63
CA ILE A 363 -21.43 11.65 -25.67
C ILE A 363 -21.10 13.06 -26.16
N VAL A 364 -20.78 13.21 -27.44
CA VAL A 364 -20.40 14.49 -28.04
C VAL A 364 -21.60 15.43 -28.12
N ASN A 365 -22.79 14.89 -28.41
CA ASN A 365 -24.04 15.64 -28.40
C ASN A 365 -24.37 16.19 -27.00
N LEU A 366 -24.21 15.38 -25.95
CA LEU A 366 -24.37 15.87 -24.57
C LEU A 366 -23.32 16.95 -24.24
N LEU A 367 -22.05 16.74 -24.59
CA LEU A 367 -21.00 17.74 -24.38
C LEU A 367 -21.32 19.06 -25.10
N ALA A 368 -21.84 19.01 -26.33
CA ALA A 368 -22.25 20.20 -27.07
C ALA A 368 -23.42 20.93 -26.40
N GLN A 369 -24.38 20.20 -25.81
CA GLN A 369 -25.51 20.77 -25.08
C GLN A 369 -25.05 21.47 -23.80
N ILE A 370 -24.20 20.82 -22.98
CA ILE A 370 -23.74 21.42 -21.72
C ILE A 370 -22.75 22.59 -21.94
N THR A 371 -22.14 22.69 -23.12
CA THR A 371 -21.21 23.77 -23.51
C THR A 371 -21.86 24.77 -24.48
N GLU A 372 -23.18 24.76 -24.58
CA GLU A 372 -23.92 25.65 -25.47
C GLU A 372 -23.57 27.13 -25.19
N GLY A 373 -23.30 27.88 -26.26
CA GLY A 373 -22.87 29.28 -26.17
C GLY A 373 -21.36 29.48 -25.93
N GLN A 374 -20.62 28.44 -25.53
CA GLN A 374 -19.16 28.47 -25.40
C GLN A 374 -18.45 27.71 -26.54
N ALA A 375 -18.99 26.56 -26.93
CA ALA A 375 -18.45 25.74 -28.01
C ALA A 375 -18.88 26.24 -29.39
N GLN A 376 -17.91 26.37 -30.29
CA GLN A 376 -18.13 26.67 -31.71
C GLN A 376 -18.07 25.38 -32.52
N LYS A 377 -19.11 25.11 -33.31
CA LYS A 377 -19.12 23.99 -34.24
C LYS A 377 -18.17 24.29 -35.41
N VAL A 378 -17.15 23.46 -35.58
CA VAL A 378 -16.08 23.62 -36.60
C VAL A 378 -16.08 22.51 -37.65
N GLY A 379 -16.85 21.44 -37.43
CA GLY A 379 -17.09 20.33 -38.37
C GLY A 379 -18.46 19.68 -38.14
N GLU A 380 -18.74 18.56 -38.81
CA GLU A 380 -20.06 17.89 -38.70
C GLU A 380 -20.39 17.46 -37.26
N GLN A 381 -19.41 16.89 -36.56
CA GLN A 381 -19.47 16.48 -35.16
C GLN A 381 -18.19 16.92 -34.42
N GLU A 382 -17.65 18.09 -34.78
CA GLU A 382 -16.41 18.64 -34.20
C GLU A 382 -16.68 20.04 -33.65
N TYR A 383 -16.22 20.27 -32.42
CA TYR A 383 -16.45 21.47 -31.65
C TYR A 383 -15.15 22.00 -31.07
N LEU A 384 -15.09 23.34 -30.93
CA LEU A 384 -13.94 24.06 -30.39
C LEU A 384 -14.40 25.11 -29.39
N ILE A 385 -13.87 25.06 -28.18
CA ILE A 385 -13.97 26.10 -27.17
C ILE A 385 -12.66 26.88 -27.19
N LYS A 386 -12.75 28.20 -27.33
CA LYS A 386 -11.59 29.10 -27.26
C LYS A 386 -11.68 29.96 -26.01
N GLN A 387 -10.71 29.83 -25.13
CA GLN A 387 -10.54 30.72 -23.98
C GLN A 387 -9.28 31.58 -24.21
N PRO A 388 -9.43 32.86 -24.58
CA PRO A 388 -8.27 33.74 -24.70
C PRO A 388 -7.61 33.94 -23.33
N GLY A 389 -6.28 34.00 -23.31
CA GLY A 389 -5.53 34.29 -22.09
C GLY A 389 -5.94 35.65 -21.51
N ASN A 390 -5.94 35.76 -20.18
CA ASN A 390 -6.44 36.95 -19.48
C ASN A 390 -5.45 38.13 -19.42
N GLY A 391 -4.30 38.03 -20.09
CA GLY A 391 -3.29 39.09 -20.17
C GLY A 391 -2.48 39.32 -18.89
N ALA A 392 -2.69 38.53 -17.82
CA ALA A 392 -1.74 38.45 -16.71
C ALA A 392 -0.43 37.83 -17.21
N ALA A 393 0.71 38.31 -16.72
CA ALA A 393 2.03 37.86 -17.18
C ALA A 393 2.20 36.34 -16.99
N GLY A 394 1.99 35.58 -18.07
CA GLY A 394 2.13 34.11 -18.09
C GLY A 394 0.87 33.32 -18.44
N ALA A 395 -0.33 33.93 -18.47
CA ALA A 395 -1.57 33.22 -18.83
C ALA A 395 -1.70 33.05 -20.35
N GLY A 396 -1.61 31.80 -20.81
CA GLY A 396 -1.74 31.42 -22.21
C GLY A 396 -3.21 31.38 -22.64
N ALA A 397 -3.46 31.17 -23.94
CA ALA A 397 -4.80 30.78 -24.37
C ALA A 397 -5.06 29.34 -23.92
N PHE A 398 -6.26 29.02 -23.47
CA PHE A 398 -6.65 27.65 -23.18
C PHE A 398 -7.80 27.24 -24.10
N ASN A 399 -7.63 26.15 -24.83
CA ASN A 399 -8.60 25.71 -25.82
C ASN A 399 -8.99 24.26 -25.55
N ALA A 400 -10.23 23.90 -25.88
CA ALA A 400 -10.70 22.53 -25.85
C ALA A 400 -11.30 22.16 -27.20
N SER A 401 -10.87 21.05 -27.80
CA SER A 401 -11.47 20.46 -28.98
C SER A 401 -12.10 19.13 -28.62
N PHE A 402 -13.36 18.92 -28.98
CA PHE A 402 -14.04 17.65 -28.78
C PHE A 402 -14.89 17.29 -29.99
N GLY A 403 -15.12 16.00 -30.20
CA GLY A 403 -15.88 15.54 -31.35
C GLY A 403 -16.00 14.03 -31.45
N TYR A 404 -16.67 13.59 -32.51
CA TYR A 404 -16.84 12.18 -32.84
C TYR A 404 -16.27 11.88 -34.22
N LYS A 405 -15.39 10.88 -34.31
CA LYS A 405 -14.76 10.47 -35.57
C LYS A 405 -14.35 9.01 -35.53
N ASN A 406 -14.65 8.25 -36.58
CA ASN A 406 -14.25 6.85 -36.71
C ASN A 406 -14.63 5.97 -35.50
N ASN A 407 -15.85 6.13 -34.98
CA ASN A 407 -16.33 5.45 -33.78
C ASN A 407 -15.55 5.80 -32.49
N ILE A 408 -14.94 6.98 -32.45
CA ILE A 408 -14.20 7.50 -31.30
C ILE A 408 -14.78 8.86 -30.93
N SER A 409 -15.35 8.95 -29.73
CA SER A 409 -15.56 10.24 -29.07
C SER A 409 -14.23 10.70 -28.46
N TYR A 410 -13.86 11.95 -28.69
CA TYR A 410 -12.60 12.51 -28.20
C TYR A 410 -12.77 13.88 -27.55
N ILE A 411 -11.85 14.22 -26.66
CA ILE A 411 -11.61 15.57 -26.16
C ILE A 411 -10.10 15.80 -26.02
N ALA A 412 -9.63 16.98 -26.40
CA ALA A 412 -8.26 17.42 -26.18
C ALA A 412 -8.27 18.87 -25.67
N MET A 413 -7.40 19.16 -24.71
CA MET A 413 -7.34 20.44 -24.02
C MET A 413 -5.90 20.95 -23.92
N GLY A 414 -5.71 22.26 -24.06
CA GLY A 414 -4.40 22.93 -23.96
C GLY A 414 -4.33 24.21 -24.81
N GLU A 415 -3.14 24.81 -24.94
CA GLU A 415 -2.96 26.03 -25.75
C GLU A 415 -3.24 25.80 -27.23
N SER A 416 -2.83 24.65 -27.75
CA SER A 416 -3.07 24.22 -29.13
C SER A 416 -3.39 22.73 -29.11
N PRO A 417 -4.62 22.34 -28.72
CA PRO A 417 -5.00 20.94 -28.56
C PRO A 417 -4.87 20.23 -29.90
N THR A 418 -4.06 19.19 -29.94
CA THR A 418 -3.91 18.31 -31.10
C THR A 418 -4.67 17.02 -30.84
N ILE A 419 -5.40 16.56 -31.86
CA ILE A 419 -6.18 15.32 -31.80
C ILE A 419 -5.59 14.30 -32.76
N PHE A 420 -5.66 13.02 -32.42
CA PHE A 420 -5.19 11.91 -33.27
C PHE A 420 -3.75 12.07 -33.78
N THR A 421 -2.88 12.70 -32.99
CA THR A 421 -1.47 12.87 -33.30
C THR A 421 -0.65 11.86 -32.50
N GLN A 422 0.33 11.24 -33.15
CA GLN A 422 1.19 10.27 -32.50
C GLN A 422 2.35 10.97 -31.76
N PRO A 423 2.49 10.82 -30.43
CA PRO A 423 3.63 11.36 -29.70
C PRO A 423 4.90 10.55 -29.98
N ALA A 424 6.06 11.13 -29.69
CA ALA A 424 7.36 10.48 -29.91
C ALA A 424 7.52 9.20 -29.08
N ASN A 425 7.10 9.24 -27.81
CA ASN A 425 7.15 8.10 -26.88
C ASN A 425 5.74 7.49 -26.68
N ALA A 426 5.15 7.00 -27.77
CA ALA A 426 3.80 6.43 -27.76
C ALA A 426 3.76 5.01 -27.18
N TYR A 427 2.60 4.60 -26.66
CA TYR A 427 2.35 3.22 -26.26
C TYR A 427 2.28 2.25 -27.43
N SER A 428 2.59 1.00 -27.14
CA SER A 428 2.42 -0.17 -28.00
C SER A 428 1.72 -1.29 -27.24
N MET A 429 1.24 -2.31 -27.96
CA MET A 429 0.63 -3.47 -27.32
C MET A 429 1.58 -4.22 -26.37
N ASN A 430 2.89 -4.17 -26.59
CA ASN A 430 3.86 -4.81 -25.70
C ASN A 430 3.85 -4.21 -24.29
N ASP A 431 3.44 -2.95 -24.15
CA ASP A 431 3.42 -2.25 -22.86
C ASP A 431 2.24 -2.67 -21.97
N ILE A 432 1.14 -3.12 -22.58
CA ILE A 432 -0.14 -3.32 -21.90
C ILE A 432 -0.72 -4.73 -22.02
N LYS A 433 -0.08 -5.62 -22.79
CA LYS A 433 -0.58 -6.96 -23.06
C LYS A 433 -0.91 -7.70 -21.75
N GLY A 434 -2.10 -8.28 -21.68
CA GLY A 434 -2.59 -9.01 -20.50
C GLY A 434 -3.18 -8.13 -19.40
N LYS A 435 -3.27 -6.81 -19.62
CA LYS A 435 -3.83 -5.86 -18.65
C LYS A 435 -5.19 -5.38 -19.13
N LYS A 436 -6.19 -5.43 -18.24
CA LYS A 436 -7.58 -4.99 -18.47
C LYS A 436 -7.78 -3.51 -18.13
N LEU A 437 -7.05 -3.04 -17.11
CA LEU A 437 -6.88 -1.63 -16.75
C LEU A 437 -5.39 -1.38 -16.56
N TYR A 438 -4.90 -0.26 -17.10
CA TYR A 438 -3.52 0.17 -16.98
C TYR A 438 -3.46 1.67 -16.71
N VAL A 439 -2.88 2.03 -15.59
CA VAL A 439 -2.59 3.40 -15.18
C VAL A 439 -1.08 3.55 -15.11
N ARG A 440 -0.54 4.63 -15.68
CA ARG A 440 0.90 4.94 -15.58
C ARG A 440 1.10 6.41 -15.29
N LEU A 441 2.01 6.71 -14.38
CA LEU A 441 2.50 8.04 -14.10
C LEU A 441 3.96 8.14 -14.53
N GLY A 442 4.23 8.83 -15.63
CA GLY A 442 5.59 9.21 -16.03
C GLY A 442 6.10 10.36 -15.14
N PHE A 443 7.28 10.20 -14.53
CA PHE A 443 7.81 11.23 -13.63
C PHE A 443 8.30 12.48 -14.37
N THR A 444 8.46 12.42 -15.70
CA THR A 444 8.78 13.60 -16.53
C THR A 444 7.68 14.66 -16.48
N ALA A 445 6.39 14.26 -16.50
CA ALA A 445 5.29 15.21 -16.34
C ALA A 445 5.25 15.81 -14.94
N LEU A 446 5.50 14.99 -13.90
CA LEU A 446 5.61 15.47 -12.51
C LEU A 446 6.72 16.52 -12.35
N GLU A 447 7.89 16.27 -12.95
CA GLU A 447 9.02 17.20 -12.90
C GLU A 447 8.66 18.56 -13.53
N LYS A 448 7.98 18.55 -14.68
CA LYS A 448 7.51 19.80 -15.34
C LYS A 448 6.56 20.58 -14.44
N MET A 449 5.59 19.91 -13.84
CA MET A 449 4.65 20.54 -12.91
C MET A 449 5.39 21.15 -11.71
N ALA A 450 6.29 20.38 -11.10
CA ALA A 450 7.06 20.82 -9.95
C ALA A 450 8.01 21.98 -10.27
N ASN A 451 8.54 22.11 -11.49
CA ASN A 451 9.44 23.22 -11.86
C ASN A 451 8.76 24.60 -11.87
N SER A 452 7.44 24.65 -11.93
CA SER A 452 6.67 25.90 -11.83
C SER A 452 6.32 26.30 -10.39
N ASP A 453 6.68 25.46 -9.41
CA ASP A 453 6.39 25.61 -8.00
C ASP A 453 7.68 25.57 -7.15
N ASN A 454 7.76 26.45 -6.17
CA ASN A 454 8.87 26.57 -5.22
C ASN A 454 8.50 26.06 -3.83
N SER A 455 7.34 25.40 -3.68
CA SER A 455 6.93 24.75 -2.44
C SER A 455 7.89 23.61 -2.06
N GLU A 456 7.91 23.27 -0.77
CA GLU A 456 8.65 22.11 -0.28
C GLU A 456 8.15 20.80 -0.92
N ASP A 457 6.84 20.72 -1.17
CA ASP A 457 6.22 19.58 -1.84
C ASP A 457 6.69 19.47 -3.31
N ALA A 458 6.89 20.58 -4.00
CA ALA A 458 7.48 20.59 -5.35
C ALA A 458 8.95 20.13 -5.34
N GLU A 459 9.74 20.51 -4.33
CA GLU A 459 11.12 20.01 -4.19
C GLU A 459 11.17 18.50 -3.97
N ILE A 460 10.24 17.94 -3.19
CA ILE A 460 10.08 16.50 -3.02
C ILE A 460 9.77 15.83 -4.36
N VAL A 461 8.83 16.37 -5.13
CA VAL A 461 8.48 15.84 -6.45
C VAL A 461 9.68 15.91 -7.41
N LYS A 462 10.48 16.99 -7.40
CA LYS A 462 11.72 17.09 -8.19
C LYS A 462 12.74 16.02 -7.79
N LYS A 463 12.91 15.77 -6.48
CA LYS A 463 13.80 14.70 -5.99
C LYS A 463 13.31 13.32 -6.44
N LEU A 464 12.01 13.03 -6.30
CA LEU A 464 11.40 11.79 -6.78
C LEU A 464 11.62 11.63 -8.28
N ALA A 465 11.35 12.65 -9.09
CA ALA A 465 11.49 12.58 -10.54
C ALA A 465 12.94 12.40 -11.01
N LYS A 466 13.94 12.78 -10.20
CA LYS A 466 15.35 12.48 -10.49
C LYS A 466 15.69 10.99 -10.29
N ILE A 467 14.98 10.30 -9.40
CA ILE A 467 15.24 8.90 -9.04
C ILE A 467 14.34 7.94 -9.82
N CYS A 468 13.06 8.26 -9.91
CA CYS A 468 12.02 7.45 -10.51
C CYS A 468 11.85 7.74 -12.00
N ASP A 469 11.57 6.70 -12.77
CA ASP A 469 11.24 6.78 -14.20
C ASP A 469 9.72 6.86 -14.37
N TYR A 470 9.01 5.85 -13.86
CA TYR A 470 7.55 5.79 -13.86
C TYR A 470 7.01 4.94 -12.71
N ALA A 471 5.74 5.17 -12.37
CA ALA A 471 4.94 4.27 -11.58
C ALA A 471 3.77 3.76 -12.43
N GLU A 472 3.33 2.53 -12.20
CA GLU A 472 2.17 1.96 -12.88
C GLU A 472 1.29 1.17 -11.92
N LEU A 473 -0.03 1.22 -12.16
CA LEU A 473 -1.02 0.38 -11.50
C LEU A 473 -1.80 -0.35 -12.59
N PHE A 474 -1.93 -1.66 -12.48
CA PHE A 474 -2.67 -2.43 -13.47
C PHE A 474 -3.43 -3.61 -12.90
N TYR A 475 -4.49 -3.95 -13.62
CA TYR A 475 -5.38 -5.06 -13.31
C TYR A 475 -5.23 -6.14 -14.39
N GLU A 476 -4.91 -7.37 -13.99
CA GLU A 476 -4.72 -8.51 -14.90
C GLU A 476 -6.00 -9.36 -15.05
N GLY A 477 -7.03 -9.09 -14.25
CA GLY A 477 -8.24 -9.92 -14.14
C GLY A 477 -8.26 -10.74 -12.86
N GLN A 478 -9.41 -11.35 -12.57
CA GLN A 478 -9.63 -12.25 -11.43
C GLN A 478 -9.18 -11.67 -10.08
N GLY A 479 -9.37 -10.37 -9.86
CA GLY A 479 -9.00 -9.71 -8.61
C GLY A 479 -7.50 -9.50 -8.41
N LYS A 480 -6.66 -9.70 -9.44
CA LYS A 480 -5.22 -9.49 -9.36
C LYS A 480 -4.82 -8.08 -9.83
N TYR A 481 -4.24 -7.32 -8.91
CA TYR A 481 -3.73 -5.97 -9.13
C TYR A 481 -2.22 -5.91 -8.88
N VAL A 482 -1.52 -5.07 -9.63
CA VAL A 482 -0.10 -4.81 -9.43
C VAL A 482 0.12 -3.30 -9.39
N LEU A 483 0.75 -2.83 -8.32
CA LEU A 483 1.35 -1.50 -8.24
C LEU A 483 2.86 -1.66 -8.40
N ARG A 484 3.46 -0.97 -9.37
CA ARG A 484 4.88 -1.05 -9.66
C ARG A 484 5.51 0.33 -9.71
N LEU A 485 6.68 0.47 -9.09
CA LEU A 485 7.55 1.63 -9.18
C LEU A 485 8.85 1.24 -9.88
N VAL A 486 9.24 2.03 -10.88
CA VAL A 486 10.42 1.79 -11.69
C VAL A 486 11.38 2.97 -11.55
N THR A 487 12.63 2.69 -11.18
CA THR A 487 13.69 3.71 -11.03
C THR A 487 14.56 3.83 -12.27
N LYS A 488 15.22 4.98 -12.43
CA LYS A 488 16.19 5.23 -13.51
C LYS A 488 17.47 4.42 -13.31
N ASP A 489 17.93 4.30 -12.07
CA ASP A 489 19.05 3.42 -11.72
C ASP A 489 18.57 1.96 -11.71
N LYS A 490 19.18 1.15 -12.60
CA LYS A 490 18.90 -0.29 -12.77
C LYS A 490 19.92 -1.18 -12.06
N ALA A 491 20.88 -0.60 -11.33
CA ALA A 491 21.87 -1.35 -10.56
C ALA A 491 21.45 -1.54 -9.09
N LYS A 492 20.52 -0.71 -8.60
CA LYS A 492 19.98 -0.75 -7.24
C LYS A 492 18.48 -1.01 -7.25
N THR A 493 17.94 -1.51 -6.16
CA THR A 493 16.49 -1.58 -5.99
C THR A 493 15.92 -0.18 -5.73
N PRO A 494 14.62 0.06 -6.00
CA PRO A 494 13.99 1.33 -5.67
C PRO A 494 14.05 1.68 -4.19
N ALA A 495 13.95 0.68 -3.29
CA ALA A 495 14.06 0.93 -1.85
C ALA A 495 15.43 1.52 -1.49
N ALA A 496 16.52 0.92 -2.02
CA ALA A 496 17.87 1.44 -1.82
C ALA A 496 18.10 2.81 -2.49
N SER A 497 17.44 3.10 -3.60
CA SER A 497 17.54 4.41 -4.28
C SER A 497 16.75 5.51 -3.57
N LEU A 498 15.66 5.18 -2.89
CA LEU A 498 14.75 6.15 -2.27
C LEU A 498 14.98 6.37 -0.78
N ILE A 499 15.79 5.53 -0.14
CA ILE A 499 15.98 5.54 1.30
C ILE A 499 16.38 6.91 1.86
N ASP A 500 17.31 7.61 1.22
CA ASP A 500 17.75 8.93 1.69
C ASP A 500 16.61 9.96 1.60
N LEU A 501 15.78 9.86 0.56
CA LEU A 501 14.62 10.72 0.39
C LEU A 501 13.52 10.38 1.41
N ALA A 502 13.32 9.10 1.74
CA ALA A 502 12.39 8.68 2.78
C ALA A 502 12.75 9.30 4.14
N TYR A 503 14.05 9.36 4.48
CA TYR A 503 14.50 10.06 5.69
C TYR A 503 14.26 11.57 5.63
N ASP A 504 14.57 12.22 4.50
CA ASP A 504 14.30 13.67 4.33
C ASP A 504 12.81 13.98 4.57
N LEU A 505 11.93 13.12 4.02
CA LEU A 505 10.48 13.24 4.17
C LEU A 505 10.02 13.02 5.60
N TYR A 506 10.57 12.01 6.28
CA TYR A 506 10.27 11.73 7.68
C TYR A 506 10.67 12.88 8.60
N ASP A 507 11.86 13.44 8.42
CA ASP A 507 12.35 14.57 9.20
C ASP A 507 11.53 15.83 8.95
N ALA A 508 11.19 16.11 7.68
CA ALA A 508 10.31 17.22 7.32
C ALA A 508 8.92 17.08 7.95
N PHE A 509 8.33 15.88 7.90
CA PHE A 509 7.03 15.60 8.50
C PHE A 509 7.05 15.80 10.02
N ASN A 510 8.04 15.23 10.71
CA ASN A 510 8.17 15.37 12.16
C ASN A 510 8.40 16.83 12.61
N ASN A 511 9.18 17.60 11.86
CA ASN A 511 9.38 19.01 12.15
C ASN A 511 8.08 19.82 11.97
N ARG A 512 7.27 19.50 10.96
CA ARG A 512 5.94 20.10 10.77
C ARG A 512 4.99 19.72 11.91
N VAL A 513 4.96 18.46 12.35
CA VAL A 513 4.12 18.02 13.49
C VAL A 513 4.51 18.72 14.79
N ARG A 514 5.82 18.87 15.07
CA ARG A 514 6.30 19.59 16.27
C ARG A 514 5.94 21.08 16.29
N MET A 515 5.76 21.73 15.14
CA MET A 515 5.28 23.13 15.08
C MET A 515 3.79 23.28 15.39
N TYR A 516 3.02 22.18 15.38
CA TYR A 516 1.57 22.18 15.62
C TYR A 516 1.17 21.50 16.94
N GLU A 517 2.12 21.13 17.81
CA GLU A 517 1.77 20.82 19.20
C GLU A 517 1.19 22.09 19.85
N PRO A 518 -0.07 22.07 20.33
CA PRO A 518 -0.59 23.19 21.08
C PRO A 518 0.29 23.39 22.31
N ASP A 519 0.78 24.62 22.51
CA ASP A 519 1.49 24.99 23.73
C ASP A 519 0.49 24.94 24.91
N TYR A 520 0.36 23.77 25.53
CA TYR A 520 -0.47 23.56 26.71
C TYR A 520 0.09 24.26 27.96
N SER A 521 1.14 25.09 27.86
CA SER A 521 1.67 25.87 28.98
C SER A 521 0.85 27.14 29.32
N SER A 522 -0.20 27.45 28.56
CA SER A 522 -1.05 28.64 28.80
C SER A 522 -2.55 28.35 28.93
N ALA A 523 -2.94 27.19 29.46
CA ALA A 523 -4.31 26.97 29.91
C ALA A 523 -4.57 27.82 31.19
N ASP A 524 -5.06 29.03 30.96
CA ASP A 524 -5.62 29.93 31.96
C ASP A 524 -6.73 29.20 32.74
N THR A 525 -6.47 28.88 34.00
CA THR A 525 -7.44 28.31 34.93
C THR A 525 -8.43 29.39 35.36
N SER A 526 -9.33 29.78 34.48
CA SER A 526 -10.54 30.50 34.88
C SER A 526 -11.75 29.63 34.53
N ASN A 527 -12.18 28.84 35.52
CA ASN A 527 -13.51 28.25 35.56
C ASN A 527 -14.56 29.33 35.28
N LYS A 528 -15.31 29.16 34.19
CA LYS A 528 -16.69 29.61 34.13
C LYS A 528 -17.55 28.43 33.72
N GLU A 529 -18.26 27.91 34.70
CA GLU A 529 -19.51 27.19 34.52
C GLU A 529 -20.35 27.94 33.48
N MET A 530 -20.87 27.21 32.50
CA MET A 530 -21.99 27.71 31.71
C MET A 530 -23.03 26.62 31.62
N ASP A 531 -24.11 26.92 32.31
CA ASP A 531 -25.32 26.15 32.54
C ASP A 531 -25.89 25.51 31.27
N LEU A 532 -26.31 24.26 31.44
CA LEU A 532 -27.32 23.63 30.61
C LEU A 532 -28.69 24.16 31.02
N ASN A 533 -29.35 24.86 30.09
CA ASN A 533 -30.80 24.87 29.94
C ASN A 533 -31.13 24.75 28.45
#